data_AF-A0A536PIN2-F1
#
_entry.id   AF-A0A536PIN2-F1
#
_cell.length_a   1.000
_cell.length_b   1.000
_cell.length_c   1.000
_cell.angle_alpha   90.00
_cell.angle_beta   90.00
_cell.angle_gamma   90.00
#
_symmetry.space_group_name_H-M   'P 1'
#
loop_
_entity.id
_entity.type
_entity.pdbx_description
1 polymer ?
#
loop_
_entity_poly.entity_id
_entity_poly.type
_entity_poly.pdbx_seq_one_letter_code
_entity_poly.pdbx_strand_id
1 'polypeptide(L)'
;MLQELVIKVPAPFAGSPDVGFSTRYPAQAAQGPLKDVPFIIEGPSGPMKMLQSRLELFRQKPALIPDAPDEAYTWTDLIPLSDEIFILAFHDESLHQSREDRETEQRYLANLVRPLVFPFLKDCVRIGGLALRDNIELAVVHESRVLAELEILRNQVVQRNGSIVLFDTGHG
;
A
#
# COMPACT_ATOMS: atom_id res chain seq x y z
N MET A 1 -7.55 -17.81 -15.12
CA MET A 1 -8.10 -16.47 -14.84
C MET A 1 -7.57 -16.07 -13.48
N LEU A 2 -7.02 -14.87 -13.28
CA LEU A 2 -6.67 -14.41 -11.93
C LEU A 2 -7.99 -14.23 -11.16
N GLN A 3 -8.13 -14.93 -10.03
CA GLN A 3 -9.26 -14.72 -9.13
C GLN A 3 -9.02 -13.44 -8.31
N GLU A 4 -10.08 -12.83 -7.78
CA GLU A 4 -9.99 -11.58 -7.00
C GLU A 4 -9.31 -11.83 -5.66
N LEU A 5 -8.17 -11.18 -5.44
CA LEU A 5 -7.40 -11.32 -4.19
C LEU A 5 -7.46 -10.02 -3.39
N VAL A 6 -7.58 -10.14 -2.08
CA VAL A 6 -7.50 -9.01 -1.16
C VAL A 6 -6.27 -9.19 -0.29
N ILE A 7 -5.40 -8.19 -0.27
CA ILE A 7 -4.28 -8.10 0.66
C ILE A 7 -4.71 -7.19 1.78
N LYS A 8 -4.63 -7.66 3.03
CA LYS A 8 -4.90 -6.88 4.24
C LYS A 8 -3.61 -6.66 5.00
N VAL A 9 -3.34 -5.43 5.38
CA VAL A 9 -2.16 -5.03 6.14
C VAL A 9 -2.62 -4.29 7.39
N PRO A 10 -2.82 -5.00 8.52
CA PRO A 10 -3.18 -4.37 9.78
C PRO A 10 -1.99 -3.61 10.36
N ALA A 11 -2.27 -2.47 10.99
CA ALA A 11 -1.33 -1.78 11.88
C ALA A 11 0.09 -1.54 11.33
N PRO A 12 0.32 -1.12 10.06
CA PRO A 12 1.68 -0.96 9.53
C PRO A 12 2.43 0.23 10.14
N PHE A 13 1.71 1.21 10.68
CA PHE A 13 2.27 2.46 11.19
C PHE A 13 2.65 2.35 12.66
N ALA A 14 3.75 3.00 13.05
CA ALA A 14 4.10 3.14 14.45
C ALA A 14 3.08 4.03 15.17
N GLY A 15 2.79 3.70 16.43
CA GLY A 15 1.94 4.50 17.34
C GLY A 15 0.44 4.34 17.19
N SER A 16 -0.05 3.70 16.11
CA SER A 16 -1.48 3.52 15.86
C SER A 16 -1.80 2.07 15.47
N PRO A 17 -2.18 1.20 16.42
CA PRO A 17 -2.47 -0.21 16.15
C PRO A 17 -3.77 -0.40 15.35
N ASP A 18 -4.66 0.59 15.34
CA ASP A 18 -6.00 0.46 14.73
C ASP A 18 -6.08 1.05 13.33
N VAL A 19 -4.97 1.60 12.80
CA VAL A 19 -4.91 2.07 11.41
C VAL A 19 -4.34 0.96 10.54
N GLY A 20 -5.09 0.55 9.52
CA GLY A 20 -4.67 -0.46 8.56
C GLY A 20 -5.08 -0.10 7.15
N PHE A 21 -4.71 -0.94 6.19
CA PHE A 21 -5.24 -0.83 4.84
C PHE A 21 -5.48 -2.19 4.20
N SER A 22 -6.30 -2.17 3.16
CA SER A 22 -6.48 -3.30 2.27
C SER A 22 -6.37 -2.87 0.82
N THR A 23 -5.90 -3.77 -0.04
CA THR A 23 -5.89 -3.56 -1.47
C THR A 23 -6.44 -4.78 -2.19
N ARG A 24 -7.17 -4.54 -3.27
CA ARG A 24 -7.92 -5.57 -4.00
C ARG A 24 -7.33 -5.71 -5.38
N TYR A 25 -6.67 -6.83 -5.63
CA TYR A 25 -6.16 -7.17 -6.94
C TYR A 25 -7.33 -7.54 -7.86
N PRO A 26 -7.59 -6.77 -8.93
CA PRO A 26 -8.72 -7.04 -9.81
C PRO A 26 -8.49 -8.37 -10.54
N ALA A 27 -9.56 -9.17 -10.65
CA ALA A 27 -9.59 -10.32 -11.53
C ALA A 27 -9.43 -9.82 -12.98
N GLN A 28 -8.25 -10.00 -13.57
CA GLN A 28 -7.94 -9.48 -14.90
C GLN A 28 -7.52 -10.60 -15.85
N ALA A 29 -8.03 -10.54 -17.09
CA ALA A 29 -7.54 -11.37 -18.18
C ALA A 29 -6.09 -10.98 -18.49
N ALA A 30 -5.23 -11.95 -18.85
CA ALA A 30 -3.78 -11.75 -18.99
C ALA A 30 -3.33 -10.68 -20.01
N GLN A 31 -4.25 -10.08 -20.77
CA GLN A 31 -3.96 -9.11 -21.85
C GLN A 31 -4.84 -7.84 -21.84
N GLY A 32 -5.41 -7.45 -20.70
CA GLY A 32 -6.07 -6.13 -20.56
C GLY A 32 -5.10 -5.05 -20.03
N PRO A 33 -5.35 -3.75 -20.27
CA PRO A 33 -4.61 -2.66 -19.62
C PRO A 33 -4.79 -2.76 -18.10
N LEU A 34 -3.70 -2.69 -17.33
CA LEU A 34 -3.75 -2.75 -15.87
C LEU A 34 -4.73 -1.70 -15.35
N LYS A 35 -5.72 -2.16 -14.59
CA LYS A 35 -6.65 -1.26 -13.92
C LYS A 35 -6.01 -0.70 -12.67
N ASP A 36 -6.39 0.53 -12.33
CA ASP A 36 -6.08 1.13 -11.04
C ASP A 36 -6.46 0.18 -9.91
N VAL A 37 -5.52 -0.04 -9.00
CA VAL A 37 -5.69 -0.96 -7.87
C VAL A 37 -6.02 -0.12 -6.63
N PRO A 38 -7.26 -0.21 -6.10
CA PRO A 38 -7.65 0.62 -4.97
C PRO A 38 -6.98 0.15 -3.68
N PHE A 39 -6.59 1.12 -2.87
CA PHE A 39 -6.20 0.99 -1.47
C PHE A 39 -7.30 1.62 -0.63
N ILE A 40 -7.83 0.85 0.31
CA ILE A 40 -8.81 1.29 1.30
C ILE A 40 -8.05 1.36 2.62
N ILE A 41 -7.97 2.56 3.19
CA ILE A 41 -7.30 2.83 4.46
C ILE A 41 -8.37 3.11 5.50
N GLU A 42 -8.28 2.41 6.63
CA GLU A 42 -9.30 2.43 7.68
C GLU A 42 -8.63 2.62 9.03
N GLY A 43 -9.26 3.38 9.92
CA GLY A 43 -8.81 3.55 11.29
C GLY A 43 -9.57 4.65 12.03
N PRO A 44 -9.23 4.92 13.30
CA PRO A 44 -9.89 5.94 14.09
C PRO A 44 -9.60 7.36 13.58
N SER A 45 -10.58 8.25 13.72
CA SER A 45 -10.55 9.60 13.12
C SER A 45 -9.36 10.47 13.56
N GLY A 46 -8.85 10.30 14.79
CA GLY A 46 -7.68 11.01 15.32
C GLY A 46 -6.42 10.82 14.46
N PRO A 47 -5.80 9.61 14.45
CA PRO A 47 -4.62 9.35 13.63
C PRO A 47 -4.92 9.45 12.12
N MET A 48 -6.16 9.17 11.69
CA MET A 48 -6.56 9.29 10.28
C MET A 48 -6.46 10.73 9.76
N LYS A 49 -6.81 11.77 10.55
CA LYS A 49 -6.61 13.17 10.13
C LYS A 49 -5.15 13.48 9.80
N MET A 50 -4.23 13.01 10.64
CA MET A 50 -2.81 13.19 10.37
C MET A 50 -2.40 12.41 9.12
N LEU A 51 -2.81 11.14 9.02
CA LEU A 51 -2.53 10.30 7.85
C LEU A 51 -3.02 10.93 6.55
N GLN A 52 -4.23 11.49 6.53
CA GLN A 52 -4.81 12.17 5.37
C GLN A 52 -3.86 13.25 4.83
N SER A 53 -3.41 14.16 5.71
CA SER A 53 -2.51 15.26 5.32
C SER A 53 -1.20 14.78 4.71
N ARG A 54 -0.75 13.57 5.07
CA ARG A 54 0.48 12.95 4.55
C ARG A 54 0.23 12.25 3.23
N LEU A 55 -0.92 11.57 3.09
CA LEU A 55 -1.30 10.88 1.86
C LEU A 55 -1.64 11.86 0.72
N GLU A 56 -2.18 13.04 1.02
CA GLU A 56 -2.43 14.10 0.03
C GLU A 56 -1.17 14.60 -0.69
N LEU A 57 0.02 14.32 -0.14
CA LEU A 57 1.30 14.62 -0.77
C LEU A 57 1.64 13.66 -1.91
N PHE A 58 1.00 12.49 -2.00
CA PHE A 58 1.34 11.47 -3.00
C PHE A 58 1.13 11.95 -4.43
N ARG A 59 0.13 12.79 -4.68
CA ARG A 59 -0.09 13.43 -6.01
C ARG A 59 1.09 14.30 -6.46
N GLN A 60 1.94 14.72 -5.52
CA GLN A 60 3.13 15.52 -5.77
C GLN A 60 4.39 14.67 -5.96
N LYS A 61 4.27 13.33 -5.97
CA LYS A 61 5.39 12.39 -6.11
C LYS A 61 6.37 12.78 -7.22
N PRO A 62 5.93 13.12 -8.46
CA PRO A 62 6.87 13.49 -9.53
C PRO A 62 7.74 14.70 -9.20
N ALA A 63 7.23 15.64 -8.40
CA ALA A 63 7.95 16.84 -7.98
C ALA A 63 8.84 16.61 -6.74
N LEU A 64 8.38 15.76 -5.81
CA LEU A 64 9.08 15.49 -4.54
C LEU A 64 10.20 14.45 -4.68
N ILE A 65 10.09 13.54 -5.64
CA ILE A 65 11.05 12.47 -5.90
C ILE A 65 11.34 12.39 -7.42
N PRO A 66 12.01 13.40 -8.00
CA PRO A 66 12.28 13.44 -9.44
C PRO A 66 13.30 12.36 -9.88
N ASP A 67 14.19 11.92 -8.98
CA ASP A 67 15.26 10.96 -9.26
C ASP A 67 14.83 9.49 -9.04
N ALA A 68 13.54 9.17 -9.22
CA ALA A 68 13.03 7.80 -9.18
C ALA A 68 12.50 7.32 -10.55
N PRO A 69 13.26 7.45 -11.66
CA PRO A 69 12.80 7.08 -13.00
C PRO A 69 12.53 5.57 -13.17
N ASP A 70 13.12 4.72 -12.31
CA ASP A 70 12.87 3.27 -12.29
C ASP A 70 11.55 2.90 -11.60
N GLU A 71 10.84 3.85 -11.00
CA GLU A 71 9.52 3.65 -10.40
C GLU A 71 8.41 4.04 -11.38
N ALA A 72 8.02 3.09 -12.23
CA ALA A 72 6.96 3.26 -13.21
C ALA A 72 5.57 3.10 -12.58
N TYR A 73 5.23 3.94 -11.58
CA TYR A 73 3.90 3.97 -10.99
C TYR A 73 3.55 5.34 -10.39
N THR A 74 2.26 5.66 -10.40
CA THR A 74 1.68 6.87 -9.81
C THR A 74 0.51 6.55 -8.87
N TRP A 75 0.08 7.57 -8.13
CA TRP A 75 -1.07 7.49 -7.22
C TRP A 75 -2.17 8.42 -7.69
N THR A 76 -3.42 7.98 -7.62
CA THR A 76 -4.57 8.87 -7.82
C THR A 76 -4.69 9.88 -6.68
N ASP A 77 -5.55 10.88 -6.87
CA ASP A 77 -5.96 11.76 -5.76
C ASP A 77 -6.58 10.93 -4.62
N LEU A 78 -6.35 11.42 -3.39
CA LEU A 78 -6.94 10.84 -2.19
C LEU A 78 -8.42 11.23 -2.11
N ILE A 79 -9.29 10.23 -1.93
CA ILE A 79 -10.73 10.37 -1.81
C ILE A 79 -11.12 10.05 -0.36
N PRO A 80 -11.48 11.05 0.46
CA PRO A 80 -12.04 10.79 1.77
C PRO A 80 -13.52 10.39 1.66
N LEU A 81 -13.86 9.20 2.18
CA LEU A 81 -15.27 8.76 2.30
C LEU A 81 -15.88 9.20 3.63
N SER A 82 -15.07 9.15 4.68
CA SER A 82 -15.35 9.69 6.01
C SER A 82 -14.02 10.15 6.64
N ASP A 83 -14.05 10.58 7.90
CA ASP A 83 -12.84 10.82 8.70
C ASP A 83 -12.13 9.53 9.16
N GLU A 84 -12.74 8.37 8.91
CA GLU A 84 -12.23 7.04 9.30
C GLU A 84 -11.87 6.15 8.10
N ILE A 85 -12.25 6.54 6.87
CA ILE A 85 -12.05 5.74 5.66
C ILE A 85 -11.58 6.62 4.51
N PHE A 86 -10.41 6.30 3.95
CA PHE A 86 -9.86 6.94 2.76
C PHE A 86 -9.61 5.94 1.64
N ILE A 87 -9.68 6.42 0.40
CA ILE A 87 -9.36 5.65 -0.80
C ILE A 87 -8.34 6.40 -1.64
N LEU A 88 -7.33 5.70 -2.12
CA LEU A 88 -6.50 6.10 -3.27
C LEU A 88 -6.23 4.86 -4.11
N ALA A 89 -5.77 5.02 -5.34
CA ALA A 89 -5.43 3.89 -6.18
C ALA A 89 -3.99 3.97 -6.70
N PHE A 90 -3.38 2.80 -6.80
CA PHE A 90 -2.11 2.58 -7.45
C PHE A 90 -2.33 2.47 -8.96
N HIS A 91 -1.61 3.28 -9.73
CA HIS A 91 -1.61 3.24 -11.18
C HIS A 91 -0.24 2.74 -11.68
N ASP A 92 -0.24 1.59 -12.36
CA ASP A 92 0.98 1.03 -12.95
C ASP A 92 1.27 1.72 -14.30
N GLU A 93 2.43 2.35 -14.40
CA GLU A 93 2.92 3.01 -15.63
C GLU A 93 4.00 2.19 -16.34
N SER A 94 4.28 0.96 -15.88
CA SER A 94 5.27 0.10 -16.51
C SER A 94 4.79 -0.36 -17.89
N LEU A 95 5.60 -0.06 -18.92
CA LEU A 95 5.41 -0.60 -20.25
C LEU A 95 5.72 -2.10 -20.21
N HIS A 96 4.69 -2.93 -20.34
CA HIS A 96 4.78 -4.39 -20.26
C HIS A 96 5.94 -4.98 -21.09
N GLN A 97 7.05 -5.33 -20.45
CA GLN A 97 8.00 -6.30 -20.98
C GLN A 97 7.71 -7.67 -20.36
N SER A 98 7.16 -8.54 -21.21
CA SER A 98 7.12 -10.01 -21.16
C SER A 98 7.16 -10.68 -19.78
N ARG A 99 5.98 -11.09 -19.30
CA ARG A 99 5.83 -12.12 -18.24
C ARG A 99 6.23 -13.49 -18.79
N GLU A 100 7.53 -13.79 -18.78
CA GLU A 100 7.98 -15.17 -18.64
C GLU A 100 8.35 -15.38 -17.17
N ASP A 101 7.50 -16.11 -16.45
CA ASP A 101 7.92 -17.28 -15.66
C ASP A 101 6.74 -17.79 -14.83
N ARG A 102 6.39 -19.06 -15.09
CA ARG A 102 5.47 -19.83 -14.25
C ARG A 102 6.26 -20.33 -13.05
N GLU A 103 6.08 -19.71 -11.89
CA GLU A 103 6.66 -20.19 -10.64
C GLU A 103 5.61 -20.36 -9.53
N THR A 104 5.93 -21.26 -8.60
CA THR A 104 5.19 -21.75 -7.42
C THR A 104 4.32 -20.71 -6.72
N GLU A 105 3.13 -21.11 -6.22
CA GLU A 105 2.13 -20.24 -5.56
C GLU A 105 2.72 -19.24 -4.53
N GLN A 106 3.71 -19.63 -3.74
CA GLN A 106 4.36 -18.73 -2.76
C GLN A 106 5.20 -17.62 -3.41
N ARG A 107 5.95 -17.92 -4.49
CA ARG A 107 6.69 -16.89 -5.25
C ARG A 107 5.71 -16.01 -6.02
N TYR A 108 4.63 -16.59 -6.51
CA TYR A 108 3.54 -15.87 -7.14
C TYR A 108 2.85 -14.87 -6.19
N LEU A 109 2.56 -15.25 -4.95
CA LEU A 109 2.02 -14.34 -3.92
C LEU A 109 3.02 -13.23 -3.53
N ALA A 110 4.30 -13.57 -3.37
CA ALA A 110 5.35 -12.59 -3.13
C ALA A 110 5.48 -11.57 -4.29
N ASN A 111 5.29 -12.03 -5.53
CA ASN A 111 5.25 -11.19 -6.73
C ASN A 111 3.96 -10.35 -6.86
N LEU A 112 2.91 -10.61 -6.07
CA LEU A 112 1.70 -9.78 -6.01
C LEU A 112 1.76 -8.74 -4.89
N VAL A 113 2.34 -9.11 -3.75
CA VAL A 113 2.49 -8.22 -2.58
C VAL A 113 3.51 -7.11 -2.86
N ARG A 114 4.68 -7.46 -3.39
CA ARG A 114 5.76 -6.50 -3.65
C ARG A 114 5.36 -5.32 -4.55
N PRO A 115 4.71 -5.50 -5.71
CA PRO A 115 4.40 -4.37 -6.60
C PRO A 115 3.32 -3.43 -6.06
N LEU A 116 2.61 -3.77 -4.97
CA LEU A 116 1.54 -2.92 -4.42
C LEU A 116 1.87 -2.43 -3.02
N VAL A 117 2.12 -3.36 -2.10
CA VAL A 117 2.34 -3.06 -0.68
C VAL A 117 3.65 -2.31 -0.47
N PHE A 118 4.73 -2.68 -1.17
CA PHE A 118 6.02 -2.03 -0.98
C PHE A 118 5.98 -0.58 -1.49
N PRO A 119 5.50 -0.27 -2.71
CA PRO A 119 5.25 1.09 -3.15
C PRO A 119 4.48 1.95 -2.15
N PHE A 120 3.34 1.45 -1.65
CA PHE A 120 2.52 2.21 -0.72
C PHE A 120 3.28 2.55 0.56
N LEU A 121 3.83 1.54 1.23
CA LEU A 121 4.57 1.71 2.48
C LEU A 121 5.83 2.57 2.29
N LYS A 122 6.52 2.39 1.16
CA LYS A 122 7.70 3.18 0.79
C LYS A 122 7.35 4.65 0.63
N ASP A 123 6.27 4.98 -0.06
CA ASP A 123 5.84 6.36 -0.27
C ASP A 123 5.24 6.97 1.00
N CYS A 124 4.59 6.18 1.86
CA CYS A 124 4.20 6.61 3.20
C CYS A 124 5.40 7.13 4.00
N VAL A 125 6.56 6.48 3.87
CA VAL A 125 7.80 6.90 4.53
C VAL A 125 8.47 8.05 3.79
N ARG A 126 8.72 7.92 2.49
CA ARG A 126 9.55 8.86 1.73
C ARG A 126 8.86 10.19 1.47
N ILE A 127 7.58 10.14 1.10
CA ILE A 127 6.76 11.31 0.80
C ILE A 127 6.01 11.73 2.06
N GLY A 128 5.33 10.77 2.67
CA GLY A 128 4.53 11.00 3.86
C GLY A 128 5.36 11.23 5.13
N GLY A 129 6.64 10.88 5.19
CA GLY A 129 7.45 11.01 6.41
C GLY A 129 7.00 10.10 7.57
N LEU A 130 6.08 9.16 7.31
CA LEU A 130 5.44 8.32 8.32
C LEU A 130 6.39 7.24 8.81
N ALA A 131 6.38 7.00 10.12
CA ALA A 131 7.12 5.93 10.75
C ALA A 131 6.34 4.62 10.62
N LEU A 132 6.97 3.60 10.04
CA LEU A 132 6.45 2.23 10.02
C LEU A 132 6.94 1.46 11.24
N ARG A 133 6.19 0.41 11.62
CA ARG A 133 6.66 -0.61 12.56
C ARG A 133 7.82 -1.41 11.95
N ASP A 134 8.64 -2.02 12.80
CA ASP A 134 9.77 -2.84 12.33
C ASP A 134 9.31 -4.12 11.62
N ASN A 135 8.20 -4.70 12.09
CA ASN A 135 7.58 -5.90 11.55
C ASN A 135 6.15 -5.54 11.12
N ILE A 136 5.83 -5.81 9.86
CA ILE A 136 4.54 -5.49 9.24
C ILE A 136 3.90 -6.81 8.83
N GLU A 137 2.80 -7.13 9.48
CA GLU A 137 2.01 -8.33 9.19
C GLU A 137 1.06 -8.06 8.02
N LEU A 138 0.80 -9.07 7.20
CA LEU A 138 -0.23 -9.02 6.19
C LEU A 138 -0.85 -10.39 5.91
N ALA A 139 -2.09 -10.37 5.46
CA ALA A 139 -2.82 -11.56 5.06
C ALA A 139 -3.31 -11.43 3.61
N VAL A 140 -3.16 -12.49 2.83
CA VAL A 140 -3.77 -12.62 1.51
C VAL A 140 -5.06 -13.42 1.64
N VAL A 141 -6.16 -12.86 1.17
CA VAL A 141 -7.51 -13.39 1.33
C VAL A 141 -8.18 -13.58 -0.03
N HIS A 142 -8.86 -14.70 -0.21
CA HIS A 142 -9.69 -15.01 -1.37
C HIS A 142 -11.04 -15.56 -0.90
N GLU A 143 -12.16 -15.00 -1.37
CA GLU A 143 -13.52 -15.45 -0.96
C GLU A 143 -13.69 -15.59 0.56
N SER A 144 -13.13 -14.64 1.32
CA SER A 144 -13.10 -14.64 2.80
C SER A 144 -12.24 -15.72 3.46
N ARG A 145 -11.52 -16.54 2.70
CA ARG A 145 -10.53 -17.50 3.20
C ARG A 145 -9.13 -16.89 3.18
N VAL A 146 -8.41 -16.99 4.30
CA VAL A 146 -6.98 -16.65 4.36
C VAL A 146 -6.21 -17.71 3.58
N LEU A 147 -5.50 -17.27 2.53
CA LEU A 147 -4.63 -18.10 1.71
C LEU A 147 -3.21 -18.15 2.26
N ALA A 148 -2.73 -17.02 2.78
CA ALA A 148 -1.40 -16.90 3.36
C ALA A 148 -1.33 -15.75 4.36
N GLU A 149 -0.50 -15.91 5.38
CA GLU A 149 -0.04 -14.86 6.26
C GLU A 149 1.46 -14.66 6.01
N LEU A 150 1.87 -13.40 5.90
CA LEU A 150 3.22 -13.02 5.55
C LEU A 150 3.68 -11.91 6.48
N GLU A 151 4.99 -11.82 6.66
CA GLU A 151 5.63 -10.78 7.44
C GLU A 151 6.63 -10.05 6.54
N ILE A 152 6.55 -8.72 6.55
CA ILE A 152 7.49 -7.83 5.89
C ILE A 152 8.31 -7.14 6.97
N LEU A 153 9.63 -7.23 6.85
CA LEU A 153 10.52 -6.42 7.66
C LEU A 153 10.62 -5.02 7.05
N ARG A 154 10.53 -3.97 7.87
CA ARG A 154 10.63 -2.58 7.40
C ARG A 154 11.84 -2.34 6.51
N ASN A 155 13.00 -2.93 6.85
CA ASN A 155 14.24 -2.76 6.11
C ASN A 155 14.20 -3.35 4.67
N GLN A 156 13.22 -4.20 4.36
CA GLN A 156 12.94 -4.69 3.01
C GLN A 156 12.18 -3.64 2.18
N VAL A 157 11.46 -2.72 2.83
CA VAL A 157 10.70 -1.64 2.19
C VAL A 157 11.53 -0.36 2.10
N VAL A 158 12.12 0.07 3.22
CA VAL A 158 12.91 1.31 3.33
C VAL A 158 14.11 1.11 4.27
N GLN A 159 15.25 1.68 3.89
CA GLN A 159 16.45 1.65 4.74
C GLN A 159 16.33 2.60 5.93
N ARG A 160 15.79 3.81 5.70
CA ARG A 160 15.54 4.82 6.74
C ARG A 160 14.05 4.97 6.95
N ASN A 161 13.62 4.86 8.20
CA ASN A 161 12.23 5.05 8.59
C ASN A 161 11.84 6.53 8.59
N GLY A 162 10.53 6.80 8.54
CA GLY A 162 9.99 8.13 8.81
C GLY A 162 10.06 8.48 10.29
N SER A 163 9.86 9.75 10.59
CA SER A 163 9.87 10.28 11.96
C SER A 163 8.48 10.62 12.48
N ILE A 164 7.47 10.69 11.61
CA ILE A 164 6.09 11.03 11.99
C ILE A 164 5.39 9.75 12.45
N VAL A 165 5.18 9.63 13.75
CA VAL A 165 4.45 8.52 14.35
C VAL A 165 2.96 8.88 14.39
N LEU A 166 2.08 7.96 14.01
CA LEU A 166 0.63 8.19 14.08
C LEU A 166 0.19 8.05 15.53
N PHE A 167 -0.48 9.05 16.07
CA PHE A 167 -1.04 9.02 17.42
C PHE A 167 -2.48 9.48 17.39
N ASP A 168 -3.25 9.05 18.38
CA ASP A 168 -4.54 9.64 18.64
C ASP A 168 -4.36 11.06 19.18
N THR A 169 -4.82 12.05 18.43
CA THR A 169 -4.88 13.45 18.89
C THR A 169 -6.12 13.73 19.73
N GLY A 170 -6.82 12.70 20.21
CA GLY A 170 -7.85 12.83 21.21
C GLY A 170 -7.27 13.22 22.58
N HIS A 171 -7.50 14.47 22.97
CA HIS A 171 -7.42 15.12 24.30
C HIS A 171 -6.44 16.30 24.37
N GLY A 172 -6.99 17.48 24.10
CA GLY A 172 -6.57 18.79 24.61
C GLY A 172 -7.82 19.59 24.94
#